data_AF-A0AA42IQQ3-F1
#
_entry.id   AF-A0AA42IQQ3-F1
#
_cell.length_a   1.000
_cell.length_b   1.000
_cell.length_c   1.000
_cell.angle_alpha   90.00
_cell.angle_beta   90.00
_cell.angle_gamma   90.00
#
_symmetry.space_group_name_H-M   'P 1'
#
loop_
_entity.id
_entity.type
_entity.pdbx_description
1 polymer ?
#
loop_
_entity_poly.entity_id
_entity_poly.type
_entity_poly.pdbx_seq_one_letter_code
_entity_poly.pdbx_strand_id
1 'polypeptide(L)'
;MLWDVLRGSFLAVVLLLSAGCGEADRFADGWDQGGTLHEATMRDWAFAVDANRLATSADFVRERIPDMPEEGLPISSALVEKCLSDMSLRFAVDYVKAHEKLDYCFDYTERMLGRLEQEYASQARATE
;
A
#
# COMPACT_ATOMS: atom_id res chain seq x y z
N MET A 1 -31.20 -38.73 27.81
CA MET A 1 -29.80 -38.31 28.08
C MET A 1 -29.03 -38.20 26.76
N LEU A 2 -29.42 -37.29 25.87
CA LEU A 2 -28.71 -37.10 24.59
C LEU A 2 -28.84 -35.67 24.02
N TRP A 3 -29.23 -34.68 24.85
CA TRP A 3 -29.44 -33.30 24.41
C TRP A 3 -28.49 -32.28 25.06
N ASP A 4 -27.76 -32.64 26.11
CA ASP A 4 -26.90 -31.69 26.83
C ASP A 4 -25.44 -31.67 26.36
N VAL A 5 -25.01 -32.66 25.56
CA VAL A 5 -23.61 -32.75 25.08
C VAL A 5 -23.38 -31.91 23.80
N LEU A 6 -24.43 -31.64 23.03
CA LEU A 6 -24.34 -30.95 21.74
C LEU A 6 -24.33 -29.41 21.86
N ARG A 7 -24.76 -28.85 23.00
CA ARG A 7 -24.77 -27.39 23.21
C ARG A 7 -23.42 -26.81 23.63
N GLY A 8 -22.58 -27.60 24.30
CA GLY A 8 -21.27 -27.14 24.78
C GLY A 8 -20.17 -27.12 23.71
N SER A 9 -20.26 -28.00 22.70
CA SER A 9 -19.19 -28.17 21.72
C SER A 9 -19.27 -27.19 20.53
N PHE A 10 -20.46 -26.66 20.20
CA PHE A 10 -20.62 -25.73 19.09
C PHE A 10 -20.19 -24.29 19.43
N LEU A 11 -20.28 -23.88 20.70
CA LEU A 11 -19.86 -22.55 21.16
C LEU A 11 -18.34 -22.39 21.26
N ALA A 12 -17.61 -23.48 21.47
CA ALA A 12 -16.15 -23.47 21.53
C ALA A 12 -15.49 -23.33 20.15
N VAL A 13 -16.12 -23.84 19.08
CA VAL A 13 -15.57 -23.77 17.71
C VAL A 13 -15.74 -22.38 17.11
N VAL A 14 -16.81 -21.65 17.45
CA VAL A 14 -17.06 -20.30 16.92
C VAL A 14 -16.13 -19.25 17.56
N LEU A 15 -15.77 -19.41 18.83
CA LEU A 15 -14.87 -18.50 19.54
C LEU A 15 -13.39 -18.67 19.17
N LEU A 16 -13.01 -19.78 18.53
CA LEU A 16 -11.65 -19.98 17.99
C LEU A 16 -11.48 -19.40 16.58
N LEU A 17 -12.58 -19.08 15.88
CA LEU A 17 -12.54 -18.47 14.54
C LEU A 17 -12.49 -16.93 14.57
N SER A 18 -12.74 -16.31 15.72
CA SER A 18 -12.62 -14.86 15.91
C SER A 18 -11.23 -14.41 16.39
N ALA A 19 -10.31 -15.34 16.64
CA ALA A 19 -8.93 -15.08 17.06
C ALA A 19 -7.94 -15.14 15.89
N GLY A 20 -8.40 -14.87 14.67
CA GLY A 20 -7.60 -14.90 13.44
C GLY A 20 -7.78 -13.68 12.54
N CYS A 21 -8.09 -12.50 13.11
CA CYS A 21 -7.98 -11.22 12.40
C CYS A 21 -6.64 -10.53 12.75
N GLY A 22 -5.56 -11.29 12.72
CA GLY A 22 -4.23 -10.81 13.06
C GLY A 22 -3.20 -11.62 12.32
N GLU A 23 -2.97 -11.28 11.05
CA GLU A 23 -1.64 -11.27 10.45
C GLU A 23 -1.74 -10.47 9.12
N ALA A 24 -1.69 -9.14 9.22
CA ALA A 24 -1.46 -8.30 8.05
C ALA A 24 0.04 -8.06 7.81
N ASP A 25 0.92 -8.86 8.42
CA ASP A 25 2.35 -8.76 8.15
C ASP A 25 2.80 -10.05 7.52
N ARG A 26 3.20 -9.95 6.25
CA ARG A 26 4.19 -10.90 5.78
C ARG A 26 5.51 -10.29 5.46
N PHE A 27 5.65 -8.99 5.18
CA PHE A 27 6.95 -8.35 4.96
C PHE A 27 6.93 -6.80 5.00
N ALA A 28 6.46 -6.19 6.10
CA ALA A 28 6.61 -4.75 6.35
C ALA A 28 6.65 -4.50 7.87
N ASP A 29 7.45 -3.53 8.33
CA ASP A 29 7.54 -3.15 9.77
C ASP A 29 6.51 -2.06 10.13
N GLY A 30 5.80 -1.55 9.12
CA GLY A 30 4.80 -0.49 9.20
C GLY A 30 4.29 -0.15 7.80
N TRP A 31 3.39 0.83 7.68
CA TRP A 31 2.94 1.30 6.36
C TRP A 31 4.06 1.97 5.56
N ASP A 32 5.09 2.47 6.27
CA ASP A 32 6.12 3.34 5.73
C ASP A 32 7.50 2.70 5.61
N GLN A 33 7.73 1.47 6.07
CA GLN A 33 9.08 0.90 6.04
C GLN A 33 9.11 -0.62 6.01
N GLY A 34 10.24 -1.15 5.53
CA GLY A 34 10.53 -2.58 5.55
C GLY A 34 9.86 -3.34 4.41
N GLY A 35 9.53 -2.64 3.32
CA GLY A 35 8.99 -3.25 2.13
C GLY A 35 9.96 -4.21 1.47
N THR A 36 9.45 -5.26 0.83
CA THR A 36 10.28 -6.32 0.22
C THR A 36 10.18 -6.37 -1.29
N LEU A 37 9.49 -5.42 -1.92
CA LEU A 37 9.25 -5.43 -3.37
C LEU A 37 10.28 -4.62 -4.16
N HIS A 38 11.43 -4.29 -3.58
CA HIS A 38 12.47 -3.48 -4.23
C HIS A 38 12.93 -4.04 -5.58
N GLU A 39 13.01 -5.37 -5.68
CA GLU A 39 13.40 -6.10 -6.90
C GLU A 39 12.21 -6.83 -7.57
N ALA A 40 10.99 -6.54 -7.13
CA ALA A 40 9.78 -7.22 -7.60
C ALA A 40 9.52 -6.95 -9.08
N THR A 41 9.08 -7.99 -9.79
CA THR A 41 8.48 -7.83 -11.11
C THR A 41 7.11 -7.16 -10.99
N MET A 42 6.57 -6.66 -12.09
CA MET A 42 5.20 -6.14 -12.13
C MET A 42 4.17 -7.21 -11.79
N ARG A 43 4.43 -8.49 -12.09
CA ARG A 43 3.59 -9.59 -11.61
C ARG A 43 3.66 -9.72 -10.09
N ASP A 44 4.87 -9.78 -9.52
CA ASP A 44 5.04 -9.92 -8.07
C ASP A 44 4.38 -8.75 -7.33
N TRP A 45 4.52 -7.53 -7.86
CA TRP A 45 3.83 -6.34 -7.38
C TRP A 45 2.31 -6.51 -7.38
N ALA A 46 1.72 -6.96 -8.50
CA ALA A 46 0.27 -7.13 -8.63
C ALA A 46 -0.32 -8.14 -7.62
N PHE A 47 0.46 -9.14 -7.20
CA PHE A 47 0.04 -10.15 -6.23
C PHE A 47 0.45 -9.84 -4.79
N ALA A 48 1.20 -8.75 -4.57
CA ALA A 48 1.61 -8.35 -3.24
C ALA A 48 0.46 -7.72 -2.44
N VAL A 49 0.46 -7.97 -1.14
CA VAL A 49 -0.48 -7.33 -0.21
C VAL A 49 -0.26 -5.82 -0.16
N ASP A 50 -1.34 -5.07 0.03
CA ASP A 50 -1.38 -3.61 0.03
C ASP A 50 -0.35 -3.00 1.00
N ALA A 51 -0.21 -3.58 2.19
CA ALA A 51 0.75 -3.13 3.20
C ALA A 51 2.20 -3.16 2.69
N ASN A 52 2.61 -4.25 2.02
CA ASN A 52 3.97 -4.39 1.49
C ASN A 52 4.20 -3.47 0.28
N ARG A 53 3.19 -3.28 -0.57
CA ARG A 53 3.23 -2.31 -1.67
C ARG A 53 3.42 -0.89 -1.16
N LEU A 54 2.68 -0.51 -0.13
CA LEU A 54 2.77 0.82 0.47
C LEU A 54 4.12 1.02 1.17
N ALA A 55 4.58 0.05 1.96
CA ALA A 55 5.88 0.10 2.63
C ALA A 55 7.02 0.21 1.64
N THR A 56 7.04 -0.62 0.59
CA THR A 56 8.07 -0.53 -0.47
C THR A 56 8.00 0.82 -1.19
N SER A 57 6.79 1.34 -1.43
CA SER A 57 6.64 2.67 -2.05
C SER A 57 7.21 3.78 -1.16
N ALA A 58 7.05 3.67 0.15
CA ALA A 58 7.66 4.60 1.10
C ALA A 58 9.19 4.46 1.15
N ASP A 59 9.72 3.25 1.08
CA ASP A 59 11.16 3.02 0.94
C ASP A 59 11.72 3.68 -0.32
N PHE A 60 11.05 3.54 -1.48
CA PHE A 60 11.43 4.21 -2.72
C PHE A 60 11.38 5.74 -2.61
N VAL A 61 10.37 6.30 -1.93
CA VAL A 61 10.29 7.76 -1.72
C VAL A 61 11.46 8.24 -0.89
N ARG A 62 11.82 7.54 0.20
CA ARG A 62 12.98 7.89 1.03
C ARG A 62 14.31 7.72 0.29
N GLU A 63 14.44 6.71 -0.56
CA GLU A 63 15.62 6.54 -1.40
C GLU A 63 15.78 7.71 -2.37
N ARG A 64 14.69 8.15 -3.01
CA ARG A 64 14.70 9.25 -4.00
C ARG A 64 14.82 10.64 -3.37
N ILE A 65 14.20 10.83 -2.21
CA ILE A 65 14.09 12.09 -1.48
C ILE A 65 14.43 11.81 -0.01
N PRO A 66 15.72 11.70 0.35
CA PRO A 66 16.15 11.31 1.70
C PRO A 66 15.64 12.24 2.81
N ASP A 67 15.47 13.52 2.49
CA ASP A 67 15.00 14.55 3.43
C ASP A 67 13.48 14.81 3.29
N MET A 68 12.70 13.83 2.81
CA MET A 68 11.25 13.95 2.69
C MET A 68 10.63 14.28 4.06
N PRO A 69 9.85 15.39 4.19
CA PRO A 69 9.14 15.70 5.42
C PRO A 69 8.18 14.58 5.83
N GLU A 70 8.04 14.35 7.13
CA GLU A 70 7.15 13.31 7.67
C GLU A 70 5.70 13.49 7.20
N GLU A 71 5.26 14.74 7.03
CA GLU A 71 3.90 15.06 6.57
C GLU A 71 3.70 14.77 5.07
N GLY A 72 4.77 14.86 4.28
CA GLY A 72 4.74 14.66 2.82
C GLY A 72 4.92 13.20 2.41
N LEU A 73 5.52 12.38 3.27
CA LEU A 73 5.78 10.97 3.00
C LEU A 73 4.49 10.18 2.71
N PRO A 74 3.40 10.24 3.51
CA PRO A 74 2.21 9.43 3.28
C PRO A 74 1.59 9.63 1.90
N ILE A 75 1.39 10.89 1.48
CA ILE A 75 0.75 11.18 0.20
C ILE A 75 1.65 10.82 -0.99
N SER A 76 2.96 11.04 -0.86
CA SER A 76 3.94 10.70 -1.89
C SER A 76 4.00 9.19 -2.10
N SER A 77 4.10 8.42 -1.00
CA SER A 77 4.13 6.95 -1.04
C SER A 77 2.85 6.37 -1.64
N ALA A 78 1.69 6.91 -1.27
CA ALA A 78 0.41 6.46 -1.82
C ALA A 78 0.28 6.74 -3.33
N LEU A 79 0.81 7.87 -3.82
CA LEU A 79 0.77 8.20 -5.25
C LEU A 79 1.75 7.34 -6.07
N VAL A 80 2.94 7.03 -5.53
CA VAL A 80 3.88 6.09 -6.14
C VAL A 80 3.28 4.68 -6.17
N GLU A 81 2.73 4.21 -5.05
CA GLU A 81 2.06 2.90 -4.95
C GLU A 81 0.97 2.77 -6.00
N LYS A 82 0.08 3.75 -6.06
CA LYS A 82 -1.02 3.79 -7.01
C LYS A 82 -0.52 3.73 -8.45
N CYS A 83 0.51 4.51 -8.78
CA CYS A 83 1.08 4.51 -10.12
C CYS A 83 1.62 3.12 -10.51
N LEU A 84 2.43 2.50 -9.63
CA LEU A 84 2.99 1.17 -9.87
C LEU A 84 1.88 0.11 -9.97
N SER A 85 0.85 0.19 -9.14
CA SER A 85 -0.31 -0.71 -9.17
C SER A 85 -1.16 -0.53 -10.44
N ASP A 86 -1.39 0.71 -10.89
CA ASP A 86 -2.06 0.97 -12.17
C ASP A 86 -1.25 0.42 -13.36
N MET A 87 0.08 0.47 -13.28
CA MET A 87 0.97 -0.11 -14.29
C MET A 87 0.97 -1.64 -14.23
N SER A 88 0.99 -2.23 -13.04
CA SER A 88 1.01 -3.68 -12.87
C SER A 88 -0.27 -4.33 -13.42
N LEU A 89 -1.43 -3.65 -13.33
CA LEU A 89 -2.67 -4.10 -13.95
C LEU A 89 -2.63 -4.09 -15.49
N ARG A 90 -1.83 -3.20 -16.09
CA ARG A 90 -1.69 -3.07 -17.55
C ARG A 90 -0.61 -3.98 -18.11
N PHE A 91 0.42 -4.25 -17.32
CA PHE A 91 1.66 -4.91 -17.74
C PHE A 91 2.10 -5.99 -16.74
N ALA A 92 1.20 -6.85 -16.25
CA ALA A 92 1.53 -7.94 -15.32
C ALA A 92 2.44 -9.00 -15.96
N VAL A 93 3.71 -8.65 -16.15
CA VAL A 93 4.74 -9.45 -16.83
C VAL A 93 5.94 -9.68 -15.91
N ASP A 94 6.63 -10.81 -16.10
CA ASP A 94 7.67 -11.31 -15.18
C ASP A 94 9.06 -10.73 -15.45
N TYR A 95 9.19 -9.87 -16.46
CA TYR A 95 10.48 -9.32 -16.89
C TYR A 95 10.58 -7.80 -16.76
N VAL A 96 9.51 -7.12 -16.36
CA VAL A 96 9.54 -5.68 -16.07
C VAL A 96 9.54 -5.53 -14.56
N LYS A 97 10.58 -4.89 -14.02
CA LYS A 97 10.67 -4.61 -12.59
C LYS A 97 9.92 -3.34 -12.22
N ALA A 98 9.35 -3.30 -11.02
CA ALA A 98 8.69 -2.10 -10.48
C ALA A 98 9.67 -0.91 -10.40
N HIS A 99 10.89 -1.17 -9.95
CA HIS A 99 11.95 -0.16 -9.82
C HIS A 99 12.27 0.57 -11.14
N GLU A 100 12.22 -0.14 -12.29
CA GLU A 100 12.46 0.45 -13.62
C GLU A 100 11.42 1.51 -14.03
N LYS A 101 10.30 1.60 -13.32
CA LYS A 101 9.21 2.54 -13.60
C LYS A 101 9.15 3.71 -12.62
N LEU A 102 10.07 3.78 -11.66
CA LEU A 102 10.02 4.78 -10.61
C LEU A 102 10.11 6.21 -11.13
N ASP A 103 10.97 6.50 -12.11
CA ASP A 103 11.06 7.86 -12.69
C ASP A 103 9.70 8.33 -13.23
N TYR A 104 9.01 7.47 -13.98
CA TYR A 104 7.67 7.76 -14.48
C TYR A 104 6.66 7.97 -13.34
N CYS A 105 6.75 7.17 -12.28
CA CYS A 105 5.84 7.30 -11.15
C CYS A 105 6.14 8.50 -10.26
N PHE A 106 7.38 8.95 -10.14
CA PHE A 106 7.72 10.22 -9.50
C PHE A 106 7.21 11.41 -10.31
N ASP A 107 7.36 11.42 -11.64
CA ASP A 107 6.77 12.44 -12.52
C ASP A 107 5.23 12.47 -12.43
N TYR A 108 4.60 11.31 -12.25
CA TYR A 108 3.16 11.22 -11.99
C TYR A 108 2.79 11.85 -10.65
N THR A 109 3.53 11.51 -9.59
CA THR A 109 3.32 12.01 -8.23
C THR A 109 3.45 13.53 -8.18
N GLU A 110 4.50 14.12 -8.75
CA GLU A 110 4.69 15.57 -8.80
C GLU A 110 3.52 16.28 -9.50
N ARG A 111 3.06 15.77 -10.65
CA ARG A 111 1.90 16.33 -11.36
C ARG A 111 0.60 16.20 -10.58
N MET A 112 0.42 15.12 -9.83
CA MET A 112 -0.75 14.92 -8.97
C MET A 112 -0.75 15.90 -7.79
N LEU A 113 0.39 16.04 -7.10
CA LEU A 113 0.54 16.96 -5.98
C LEU A 113 0.30 18.40 -6.41
N GLY A 114 0.87 18.84 -7.54
CA GLY A 114 0.64 20.18 -8.07
C GLY A 114 -0.83 20.46 -8.43
N ARG A 115 -1.57 19.43 -8.89
CA ARG A 115 -3.02 19.56 -9.11
C ARG A 115 -3.80 19.68 -7.81
N LEU A 116 -3.48 18.86 -6.82
CA LEU A 116 -4.12 18.92 -5.51
C LEU A 116 -3.91 20.29 -4.85
N GLU A 117 -2.71 20.84 -4.91
CA GLU A 117 -2.40 22.18 -4.40
C GLU A 117 -3.27 23.26 -5.06
N GLN A 118 -3.42 23.20 -6.38
CA GLN A 118 -4.29 24.13 -7.13
C GLN A 118 -5.76 23.98 -6.75
N GLU A 119 -6.25 22.75 -6.59
CA GLU A 119 -7.62 22.46 -6.18
C GLU A 119 -7.90 23.02 -4.78
N TYR A 120 -7.03 22.76 -3.81
CA TYR A 120 -7.17 23.30 -2.45
C TYR A 120 -7.13 24.83 -2.43
N ALA A 121 -6.21 25.45 -3.17
CA ALA A 121 -6.13 26.91 -3.27
C ALA A 121 -7.40 27.51 -3.90
N SER A 122 -7.98 26.85 -4.90
CA SER A 122 -9.22 27.30 -5.53
C SER A 122 -10.43 27.18 -4.60
N GLN A 123 -10.52 26.10 -3.82
CA GLN A 123 -11.59 25.89 -2.86
C GLN A 123 -11.55 26.91 -1.73
N ALA A 124 -10.36 27.21 -1.20
CA ALA A 124 -10.18 28.23 -0.17
C ALA A 124 -10.71 29.60 -0.61
N ARG A 125 -10.41 30.02 -1.85
CA ARG A 125 -10.91 31.28 -2.43
C ARG A 125 -12.41 31.29 -2.68
N ALA A 126 -13.03 30.13 -2.90
CA ALA A 126 -14.47 30.02 -3.16
C ALA A 126 -15.30 30.09 -1.88
N THR A 127 -14.67 29.91 -0.72
CA THR A 127 -15.30 29.96 0.61
C THR A 127 -15.13 31.30 1.34
N GLU A 128 -14.39 32.24 0.76
CA GLU A 128 -14.23 33.64 1.21
C GLU A 128 -15.29 34.56 0.58
#